data_AF-A0A8J3W1X0-F1
#
_entry.id   AF-A0A8J3W1X0-F1
#
_cell.length_a   1.000
_cell.length_b   1.000
_cell.length_c   1.000
_cell.angle_alpha   90.00
_cell.angle_beta   90.00
_cell.angle_gamma   90.00
#
_symmetry.space_group_name_H-M   'P 1'
#
loop_
_entity.id
_entity.type
_entity.pdbx_description
1 polymer ?
#
loop_
_entity_poly.entity_id
_entity_poly.type
_entity_poly.pdbx_seq_one_letter_code
_entity_poly.pdbx_strand_id
1 'polypeptide(L)'
;MEAYTEAYASAAVKAAQCLVDHDAIPEGELGKATWLKGKKIIPNIDFTNWFNQHDRVKYEGHILSDLIEQARDAGETWECPL
;
A
#
# COMPACT_ATOMS: atom_id res chain seq x y z
N MET A 1 -19.08 -7.62 -4.36
CA MET A 1 -17.65 -7.80 -4.61
C MET A 1 -17.30 -6.76 -5.65
N GLU A 2 -16.93 -5.56 -5.20
CA GLU A 2 -16.51 -4.50 -6.12
C GLU A 2 -15.30 -5.04 -6.88
N ALA A 3 -15.35 -4.97 -8.20
CA ALA A 3 -14.25 -5.42 -9.04
C ALA A 3 -12.99 -4.68 -8.57
N TYR A 4 -11.96 -5.43 -8.18
CA TYR A 4 -10.60 -4.89 -8.07
C TYR A 4 -10.24 -4.33 -9.44
N THR A 5 -10.48 -3.04 -9.63
CA THR A 5 -10.15 -2.36 -10.88
C THR A 5 -8.64 -2.18 -10.94
N GLU A 6 -8.08 -2.14 -12.15
CA GLU A 6 -6.65 -1.88 -12.35
C GLU A 6 -6.21 -0.58 -11.65
N ALA A 7 -7.10 0.42 -11.58
CA ALA A 7 -6.89 1.67 -10.85
C ALA A 7 -6.72 1.46 -9.34
N TYR A 8 -7.56 0.60 -8.72
CA TYR A 8 -7.46 0.31 -7.29
C TYR A 8 -6.17 -0.46 -6.96
N ALA A 9 -5.81 -1.44 -7.80
CA ALA A 9 -4.56 -2.18 -7.63
C ALA A 9 -3.32 -1.27 -7.76
N SER A 10 -3.35 -0.33 -8.73
CA SER A 10 -2.28 0.66 -8.89
C SER A 10 -2.17 1.60 -7.69
N ALA A 11 -3.31 2.11 -7.19
CA ALA A 11 -3.36 2.96 -6.01
C ALA A 11 -2.86 2.25 -4.75
N ALA A 12 -3.23 0.98 -4.56
CA ALA A 12 -2.74 0.14 -3.46
C ALA A 12 -1.23 0.01 -3.48
N VAL A 13 -0.64 -0.27 -4.64
CA VAL A 13 0.82 -0.35 -4.81
C VAL A 13 1.49 0.99 -4.52
N LYS A 14 0.95 2.12 -5.01
CA LYS A 14 1.49 3.46 -4.75
C LYS A 14 1.47 3.81 -3.26
N ALA A 15 0.34 3.57 -2.59
CA ALA A 15 0.20 3.82 -1.16
C ALA A 15 1.18 2.97 -0.34
N ALA A 16 1.26 1.66 -0.61
CA ALA A 16 2.20 0.78 0.07
C ALA A 16 3.67 1.17 -0.21
N GLN A 17 3.98 1.59 -1.44
CA GLN A 17 5.32 2.07 -1.81
C GLN A 17 5.70 3.33 -1.02
N CYS A 18 4.78 4.29 -0.89
CA CYS A 18 4.94 5.48 -0.04
C CYS A 18 5.26 5.10 1.42
N LEU A 19 4.54 4.14 2.00
CA LEU A 19 4.83 3.66 3.35
C LEU A 19 6.23 3.02 3.48
N VAL A 20 6.65 2.24 2.49
CA VAL A 20 7.97 1.58 2.47
C VAL A 20 9.10 2.60 2.31
N ASP A 21 8.92 3.60 1.45
CA ASP A 21 9.94 4.63 1.19
C ASP A 21 10.17 5.53 2.41
N HIS A 22 9.14 5.72 3.24
CA HIS A 22 9.21 6.48 4.49
C HIS A 22 9.49 5.60 5.72
N ASP A 23 9.81 4.31 5.52
CA ASP A 23 10.06 3.34 6.59
C ASP A 23 8.90 3.28 7.64
N ALA A 24 7.67 3.57 7.20
CA ALA A 24 6.46 3.64 8.03
C ALA A 24 5.88 2.25 8.37
N ILE A 25 6.21 1.24 7.56
CA ILE A 25 5.84 -0.16 7.85
C ILE A 25 6.92 -0.77 8.75
N PRO A 26 6.57 -1.35 9.91
CA PRO A 26 7.55 -1.94 10.81
C PRO A 26 8.31 -3.09 10.14
N GLU A 27 9.64 -3.14 10.32
CA GLU A 27 10.52 -4.13 9.70
C GLU A 27 10.08 -5.60 9.93
N GLY A 28 9.44 -5.88 11.07
CA GLY A 28 8.89 -7.20 11.38
C GLY A 28 7.79 -7.68 10.41
N GLU A 29 7.04 -6.75 9.82
CA GLU A 29 6.07 -7.06 8.75
C GLU A 29 6.76 -7.23 7.39
N LEU A 30 7.75 -6.39 7.10
CA LEU A 30 8.48 -6.40 5.84
C LEU A 30 9.36 -7.65 5.68
N GLY A 31 9.93 -8.15 6.78
CA GLY A 31 10.87 -9.28 6.75
C GLY A 31 10.29 -10.59 6.20
N LYS A 32 8.96 -10.73 6.15
CA LYS A 32 8.26 -11.89 5.55
C LYS A 32 7.50 -11.54 4.26
N ALA A 33 7.56 -10.29 3.82
CA ALA A 33 6.82 -9.81 2.67
C ALA A 33 7.43 -10.33 1.36
N THR A 34 6.78 -11.32 0.73
CA THR A 34 7.15 -11.79 -0.61
C THR A 34 6.83 -10.77 -1.69
N TRP A 35 5.94 -9.82 -1.38
CA TRP A 35 5.56 -8.69 -2.21
C TRP A 35 6.51 -7.50 -2.12
N LEU A 36 7.57 -7.59 -1.31
CA LEU A 36 8.59 -6.56 -1.19
C LEU A 36 9.95 -7.14 -1.59
N LYS A 37 10.59 -6.53 -2.59
CA LYS A 37 11.95 -6.91 -3.00
C LYS A 37 12.87 -5.70 -2.91
N GLY A 38 13.73 -5.70 -1.89
CA GLY A 38 14.51 -4.52 -1.52
C GLY A 38 13.56 -3.45 -0.97
N LYS A 39 13.43 -2.32 -1.67
CA LYS A 39 12.47 -1.24 -1.35
C LYS A 39 11.33 -1.12 -2.37
N LYS A 40 11.14 -2.11 -3.25
CA LYS A 40 10.14 -2.03 -4.33
C LYS A 40 9.00 -3.02 -4.11
N ILE A 41 7.76 -2.53 -4.21
CA ILE A 41 6.56 -3.36 -4.20
C ILE A 41 6.46 -4.18 -5.50
N ILE A 42 6.23 -5.49 -5.34
CA ILE A 42 5.93 -6.44 -6.39
C ILE A 42 4.56 -7.06 -6.05
N PRO A 43 3.45 -6.56 -6.63
CA PRO A 43 2.12 -7.03 -6.29
C PRO A 43 1.96 -8.51 -6.65
N ASN A 44 1.52 -9.31 -5.67
CA ASN A 44 1.23 -10.73 -5.80
C ASN A 44 0.05 -11.10 -4.87
N ILE A 45 -0.26 -12.38 -4.71
CA ILE A 45 -1.36 -12.81 -3.83
C ILE A 45 -1.12 -12.47 -2.35
N ASP A 46 0.14 -12.50 -1.89
CA ASP A 46 0.50 -12.12 -0.52
C ASP A 46 0.33 -10.61 -0.29
N PHE A 47 0.54 -9.77 -1.32
CA PHE A 47 0.24 -8.34 -1.25
C PHE A 47 -1.24 -8.11 -1.00
N THR A 48 -2.11 -8.79 -1.77
CA THR A 48 -3.57 -8.69 -1.59
C THR A 48 -3.99 -9.19 -0.20
N ASN A 49 -3.38 -10.27 0.30
CA ASN A 49 -3.65 -10.78 1.65
C ASN A 49 -3.20 -9.81 2.74
N TRP A 50 -1.97 -9.28 2.65
CA TRP A 50 -1.47 -8.26 3.56
C TRP A 50 -2.38 -7.02 3.54
N PHE A 51 -2.73 -6.52 2.34
CA PHE A 51 -3.65 -5.40 2.20
C PHE A 51 -4.98 -5.66 2.92
N ASN A 52 -5.63 -6.81 2.68
CA ASN A 52 -6.91 -7.12 3.32
C ASN A 52 -6.80 -7.27 4.85
N GLN A 53 -5.62 -7.62 5.38
CA GLN A 53 -5.37 -7.71 6.82
C GLN A 53 -5.02 -6.35 7.44
N HIS A 54 -4.47 -5.43 6.64
CA HIS A 54 -3.92 -4.15 7.09
C HIS A 54 -4.71 -2.93 6.60
N ASP A 55 -5.86 -3.13 5.95
CA ASP A 55 -6.67 -2.07 5.33
C ASP A 55 -7.01 -0.94 6.32
N ARG A 56 -7.28 -1.29 7.58
CA ARG A 56 -7.59 -0.34 8.68
C ARG A 56 -6.42 -0.03 9.59
N VAL A 57 -5.23 -0.56 9.32
CA VAL A 57 -4.04 -0.29 10.12
C VAL A 57 -3.55 1.13 9.86
N LYS A 58 -3.09 1.78 10.93
CA LYS A 58 -2.60 3.15 10.90
C LYS A 58 -1.08 3.14 10.85
N TYR A 59 -0.51 3.70 9.79
CA TYR A 59 0.93 3.87 9.58
C TYR A 59 1.26 5.36 9.60
N GLU A 60 2.15 5.80 10.49
CA GLU A 60 2.55 7.22 10.64
C GLU A 60 1.36 8.20 10.74
N GLY A 61 0.25 7.78 11.34
CA GLY A 61 -0.94 8.62 11.50
C GLY A 61 -1.96 8.54 10.35
N HIS A 62 -1.71 7.76 9.31
CA HIS A 62 -2.59 7.57 8.16
C HIS A 62 -3.14 6.14 8.09
N ILE A 63 -4.43 5.99 7.78
CA ILE A 63 -5.05 4.65 7.59
C ILE A 63 -4.70 4.16 6.18
N LEU A 64 -4.28 2.90 6.03
CA LEU A 64 -3.88 2.35 4.72
C LEU A 64 -4.98 2.52 3.65
N SER A 65 -6.23 2.16 3.93
CA SER A 65 -7.34 2.35 3.00
C SER A 65 -7.55 3.81 2.61
N ASP A 66 -7.34 4.77 3.53
CA ASP A 66 -7.48 6.19 3.24
C ASP A 66 -6.38 6.69 2.29
N LEU A 67 -5.12 6.25 2.49
CA LEU A 67 -4.03 6.55 1.55
C LEU A 67 -4.32 6.00 0.15
N ILE A 68 -4.94 4.83 0.06
CA ILE A 68 -5.28 4.21 -1.21
C ILE A 68 -6.42 4.95 -1.90
N GLU A 69 -7.43 5.37 -1.16
CA GLU A 69 -8.51 6.20 -1.70
C GLU A 69 -7.96 7.53 -2.21
N GLN A 70 -7.09 8.20 -1.45
CA GLN A 70 -6.39 9.40 -1.89
C GLN A 70 -5.57 9.15 -3.16
N ALA A 71 -4.79 8.06 -3.20
CA ALA A 71 -3.99 7.69 -4.37
C ALA A 71 -4.84 7.35 -5.60
N ARG A 72 -6.02 6.75 -5.38
CA ARG A 72 -6.97 6.43 -6.44
C ARG A 72 -7.63 7.69 -7.01
N ASP A 73 -8.08 8.59 -6.13
CA ASP A 73 -8.75 9.84 -6.52
C ASP A 73 -7.80 10.83 -7.21
N ALA A 74 -6.56 10.96 -6.71
CA ALA A 74 -5.55 11.83 -7.31
C ALA A 74 -4.81 11.17 -8.50
N GLY A 75 -4.79 9.85 -8.61
CA GLY A 75 -4.23 9.12 -9.74
C GLY A 75 -2.74 9.39 -9.97
N GLU A 76 -2.39 10.01 -11.09
CA GLU A 76 -1.00 10.35 -11.44
C GLU A 76 -0.45 11.54 -10.66
N THR A 77 -1.30 12.43 -10.17
CA THR A 77 -0.89 13.63 -9.41
C THR A 77 -0.81 13.37 -7.90
N TRP A 78 -1.00 12.12 -7.47
CA TRP A 78 -0.91 11.79 -6.06
C TRP A 78 0.53 11.89 -5.55
N GLU A 79 0.71 12.61 -4.45
CA GLU A 79 1.97 12.72 -3.72
C GLU A 79 1.84 12.00 -2.37
N CYS A 80 2.90 11.31 -1.94
CA CYS A 80 2.95 10.63 -0.66
C CYS A 80 2.80 11.67 0.47
N PRO A 81 1.78 11.55 1.35
CA PRO A 81 1.51 12.56 2.38
C PRO A 81 2.32 12.35 3.67
N LEU A 82 3.24 11.38 3.69
CA LEU A 82 4.11 11.04 4.82
C LEU A 82 5.42 11.81 4.83
#